data_AF-A0A661AQ19-F1
#
_entry.id   AF-A0A661AQ19-F1
#
_cell.length_a   1.000
_cell.length_b   1.000
_cell.length_c   1.000
_cell.angle_alpha   90.00
_cell.angle_beta   90.00
_cell.angle_gamma   90.00
#
_symmetry.space_group_name_H-M   'P 1'
#
loop_
_entity.id
_entity.type
_entity.pdbx_description
1 polymer ?
#
loop_
_entity_poly.entity_id
_entity_poly.type
_entity_poly.pdbx_seq_one_letter_code
_entity_poly.pdbx_strand_id
1 'polypeptide(L)'
;MEPKFFGQFLLEKGAITTEQLKDALEYQRQLTVKIGELAVNKGLISKKEAEFINLEQRKTDKLFGELAVELGFLTPEQLEKLIIIHQNNHIYLGQVLIEKGYLDKKQLTEFLDEFHREQKPIENLENLIPPEYSHSEELTTILDITVKLFRRMPNLILKLGKGTYKESIDNLFIFSIVDFSNSMNFKYFM
;
A
#
# COMPACT_ATOMS: atom_id res chain seq x y z
N MET A 1 -10.20 7.96 2.14
CA MET A 1 -10.26 6.93 1.08
C MET A 1 -9.11 6.01 1.37
N GLU A 2 -9.41 4.82 1.91
CA GLU A 2 -8.38 3.83 2.24
C GLU A 2 -7.49 3.56 1.02
N PRO A 3 -6.18 3.31 1.20
CA PRO A 3 -5.30 2.93 0.11
C PRO A 3 -5.92 1.73 -0.61
N LYS A 4 -6.37 1.94 -1.85
CA LYS A 4 -6.96 0.87 -2.66
C LYS A 4 -5.87 -0.12 -3.01
N PHE A 5 -6.02 -1.37 -2.57
CA PHE A 5 -5.15 -2.45 -3.02
C PHE A 5 -5.42 -2.77 -4.50
N PHE A 6 -4.39 -3.18 -5.22
CA PHE A 6 -4.47 -3.45 -6.67
C PHE A 6 -5.57 -4.46 -7.02
N GLY A 7 -5.76 -5.50 -6.21
CA GLY A 7 -6.84 -6.49 -6.41
C GLY A 7 -8.24 -5.88 -6.35
N GLN A 8 -8.48 -4.93 -5.43
CA GLN A 8 -9.77 -4.24 -5.34
C GLN A 8 -10.01 -3.33 -6.54
N PHE A 9 -8.96 -2.64 -7.01
CA PHE A 9 -9.02 -1.84 -8.23
C PHE A 9 -9.42 -2.70 -9.45
N LEU A 10 -8.84 -3.89 -9.60
CA LEU A 10 -9.19 -4.80 -10.70
C LEU A 10 -10.65 -5.27 -10.64
N LEU A 11 -11.20 -5.50 -9.44
CA LEU A 11 -12.63 -5.83 -9.27
C LEU A 11 -13.53 -4.67 -9.72
N GLU A 12 -13.21 -3.44 -9.31
CA GLU A 12 -14.00 -2.25 -9.67
C GLU A 12 -13.97 -1.97 -11.18
N LYS A 13 -12.85 -2.26 -11.85
CA LYS A 13 -12.72 -2.15 -13.31
C LYS A 13 -13.39 -3.30 -14.06
N GLY A 14 -13.91 -4.31 -13.35
CA GLY A 14 -14.47 -5.52 -13.96
C GLY A 14 -13.42 -6.37 -14.70
N ALA A 15 -12.13 -6.15 -14.40
CA ALA A 15 -11.02 -6.86 -15.03
C ALA A 15 -10.90 -8.31 -14.50
N ILE A 16 -11.27 -8.51 -13.24
CA ILE A 16 -11.34 -9.83 -12.59
C ILE A 16 -12.64 -9.92 -11.77
N THR A 17 -13.06 -11.14 -11.49
CA THR A 17 -14.19 -11.45 -10.59
C THR A 17 -13.70 -11.68 -9.16
N THR A 18 -14.63 -11.65 -8.19
CA THR A 18 -14.32 -11.95 -6.78
C THR A 18 -13.78 -13.37 -6.63
N GLU A 19 -14.33 -14.33 -7.38
CA GLU A 19 -13.86 -15.71 -7.41
C GLU A 19 -12.42 -15.82 -7.94
N GLN A 20 -12.11 -15.13 -9.04
CA GLN A 20 -10.75 -15.11 -9.62
C GLN A 20 -9.75 -14.43 -8.69
N LEU A 21 -10.12 -13.34 -8.02
CA LEU A 21 -9.26 -12.71 -7.03
C LEU A 21 -8.98 -13.65 -5.86
N LYS A 22 -10.01 -14.35 -5.37
CA LYS A 22 -9.87 -15.31 -4.27
C LYS A 22 -8.97 -16.49 -4.66
N ASP A 23 -9.18 -17.09 -5.84
CA ASP A 23 -8.34 -18.17 -6.35
C ASP A 23 -6.88 -17.71 -6.52
N ALA A 24 -6.65 -16.53 -7.08
CA ALA A 24 -5.31 -15.97 -7.24
C ALA A 24 -4.62 -15.73 -5.89
N LEU A 25 -5.32 -15.20 -4.89
CA LEU A 25 -4.77 -15.01 -3.54
C LEU A 25 -4.48 -16.34 -2.84
N GLU A 26 -5.35 -17.33 -3.00
CA GLU A 26 -5.12 -18.68 -2.44
C GLU A 26 -3.91 -19.35 -3.09
N TYR A 27 -3.76 -19.23 -4.41
CA TYR A 27 -2.61 -19.76 -5.14
C TYR A 27 -1.32 -19.02 -4.81
N GLN A 28 -1.35 -17.68 -4.73
CA GLN A 28 -0.21 -16.87 -4.29
C GLN A 28 0.26 -17.32 -2.89
N ARG A 29 -0.68 -17.57 -1.97
CA ARG A 29 -0.39 -18.06 -0.62
C ARG A 29 0.21 -19.47 -0.62
N GLN A 30 -0.20 -20.34 -1.54
CA GLN A 30 0.36 -21.69 -1.69
C GLN A 30 1.78 -21.66 -2.25
N LEU A 31 2.05 -20.76 -3.21
CA LEU A 31 3.38 -20.62 -3.80
C LEU A 31 4.38 -19.87 -2.90
N THR A 32 3.88 -19.10 -1.93
CA THR A 32 4.73 -18.45 -0.93
C THR A 32 5.34 -19.52 -0.03
N VAL A 33 6.61 -19.84 -0.29
CA VAL A 33 7.37 -20.84 0.47
C VAL A 33 7.37 -20.43 1.94
N LYS A 34 6.75 -21.24 2.80
CA LYS A 34 6.69 -20.95 4.24
C LYS A 34 8.09 -20.91 4.83
N ILE A 35 8.31 -20.08 5.86
CA ILE A 35 9.61 -20.00 6.56
C ILE A 35 10.15 -21.38 6.97
N GLY A 36 9.29 -22.29 7.45
CA GLY A 36 9.71 -23.65 7.81
C GLY A 36 10.16 -24.50 6.64
N GLU A 37 9.49 -24.39 5.49
CA GLU A 37 9.89 -25.10 4.26
C GLU A 37 11.18 -24.51 3.69
N LEU A 38 11.31 -23.17 3.74
CA LEU A 38 12.54 -22.48 3.36
C LEU A 38 13.72 -22.89 4.24
N ALA A 39 13.51 -23.03 5.56
CA ALA A 39 14.52 -23.49 6.50
C ALA A 39 14.98 -24.92 6.20
N VAL A 40 14.05 -25.81 5.84
CA VAL A 40 14.36 -27.19 5.39
C VAL A 40 15.14 -27.19 4.08
N ASN A 41 14.68 -26.42 3.08
CA ASN A 41 15.34 -26.32 1.77
C ASN A 41 16.76 -25.74 1.87
N LYS A 42 17.02 -24.90 2.88
CA LYS A 42 18.36 -24.35 3.18
C LYS A 42 19.22 -25.25 4.06
N GLY A 43 18.69 -26.40 4.51
CA GLY A 43 19.39 -27.32 5.40
C GLY A 43 19.66 -26.76 6.80
N LEU A 44 18.92 -25.72 7.21
CA LEU A 44 19.05 -25.12 8.55
C LEU A 44 18.35 -25.97 9.61
N ILE A 45 17.25 -26.61 9.22
CA ILE A 45 16.53 -27.59 10.02
C ILE A 45 16.19 -28.80 9.13
N SER A 46 16.03 -29.96 9.74
CA SER A 46 15.56 -31.18 9.08
C SER A 46 14.04 -31.18 8.94
N LYS A 47 13.53 -32.02 8.03
CA LYS A 47 12.08 -32.20 7.85
C LYS A 47 11.38 -32.67 9.14
N LYS A 48 12.05 -33.52 9.93
CA LYS A 48 11.54 -33.99 11.23
C LYS A 48 11.44 -32.86 12.26
N GLU A 49 12.44 -31.99 12.31
CA GLU A 49 12.42 -30.82 13.20
C GLU A 49 11.34 -29.83 12.79
N ALA A 50 11.16 -29.60 11.48
CA ALA A 50 10.05 -28.78 10.98
C ALA A 50 8.68 -29.38 11.34
N GLU A 51 8.49 -30.70 11.24
CA GLU A 51 7.26 -31.38 11.67
C GLU A 51 7.03 -31.24 13.17
N PHE A 52 8.08 -31.37 13.99
CA PHE A 52 8.02 -31.17 15.43
C PHE A 52 7.62 -29.73 15.79
N ILE A 53 8.27 -28.72 15.18
CA ILE A 53 7.92 -27.31 15.39
C ILE A 53 6.46 -27.05 15.00
N ASN A 54 5.98 -27.59 13.87
CA ASN A 54 4.59 -27.45 13.45
C ASN A 54 3.60 -28.11 14.44
N LEU A 55 3.98 -29.22 15.08
CA LEU A 55 3.16 -29.88 16.10
C LEU A 55 3.09 -29.04 17.38
N GLU A 56 4.21 -28.49 17.84
CA GLU A 56 4.27 -27.63 19.00
C GLU A 56 3.57 -26.28 18.74
N GLN A 57 3.69 -25.74 17.53
CA GLN A 57 3.00 -24.51 17.13
C GLN A 57 1.48 -24.63 17.30
N ARG A 58 0.88 -25.79 17.00
CA ARG A 58 -0.57 -26.01 17.19
C ARG A 58 -1.05 -25.89 18.64
N LYS A 59 -0.12 -25.91 19.60
CA LYS A 59 -0.40 -25.80 21.04
C LYS A 59 -0.14 -24.39 21.59
N THR A 60 0.30 -23.46 20.73
CA THR A 60 0.74 -22.11 21.13
C THR A 60 0.24 -21.06 20.12
N ASP A 61 0.20 -19.79 20.51
CA ASP A 61 -0.10 -18.69 19.58
C ASP A 61 1.16 -18.14 18.87
N LYS A 62 2.30 -18.84 18.97
CA LYS A 62 3.60 -18.35 18.45
C LYS A 62 3.77 -18.62 16.96
N LEU A 63 4.55 -17.77 16.30
CA LEU A 63 4.92 -17.96 14.90
C LEU A 63 5.99 -19.05 14.76
N PHE A 64 5.99 -19.78 13.65
CA PHE A 64 6.93 -20.90 13.40
C PHE A 64 8.39 -20.48 13.64
N GLY A 65 8.78 -19.32 13.12
CA GLY A 65 10.16 -18.83 13.21
C GLY A 65 10.57 -18.52 14.65
N GLU A 66 9.73 -17.83 15.40
CA GLU A 66 9.97 -17.49 16.81
C GLU A 66 10.06 -18.76 17.65
N LEU A 67 9.13 -19.70 17.45
CA LEU A 67 9.12 -20.98 18.14
C LEU A 67 10.35 -21.83 17.78
N ALA A 68 10.80 -21.81 16.53
CA ALA A 68 12.01 -22.51 16.11
C ALA A 68 13.28 -21.97 16.78
N VAL A 69 13.34 -20.66 17.05
CA VAL A 69 14.44 -20.03 17.80
C VAL A 69 14.39 -20.41 19.28
N GLU A 70 13.20 -20.35 19.89
CA GLU A 70 13.01 -20.71 21.30
C GLU A 70 13.32 -22.18 21.58
N LEU A 71 12.97 -23.07 20.64
CA LEU A 71 13.28 -24.50 20.72
C LEU A 71 14.74 -24.83 20.35
N GLY A 72 15.54 -23.83 19.95
CA GLY A 72 16.95 -23.99 19.62
C GLY A 72 17.24 -24.63 18.26
N PHE A 73 16.24 -24.75 17.38
CA PHE A 73 16.43 -25.27 16.02
C PHE A 73 16.95 -24.21 15.05
N LEU A 74 16.70 -22.94 15.32
CA LEU A 74 17.24 -21.81 14.57
C LEU A 74 17.94 -20.82 15.51
N THR A 75 18.95 -20.11 15.03
CA THR A 75 19.43 -18.91 15.70
C THR A 75 18.62 -17.68 15.26
N PRO A 76 18.57 -16.60 16.07
CA PRO A 76 17.94 -15.34 15.65
C PRO A 76 18.46 -14.83 14.30
N GLU A 77 19.77 -14.94 14.04
CA GLU A 77 20.39 -14.50 12.79
C GLU A 77 20.00 -15.39 11.61
N GLN A 78 19.80 -16.69 11.83
CA GLN A 78 19.30 -17.60 10.80
C GLN A 78 17.84 -17.29 10.46
N LEU A 79 17.01 -17.00 11.48
CA LEU A 79 15.63 -16.59 11.29
C LEU A 79 15.55 -15.26 10.51
N GLU A 80 16.37 -14.28 10.86
CA GLU A 80 16.41 -12.99 10.15
C GLU A 80 16.77 -13.17 8.67
N LYS A 81 17.77 -14.00 8.36
CA LYS A 81 18.12 -14.36 6.97
C LYS A 81 16.97 -15.04 6.23
N LEU A 82 16.24 -15.95 6.89
CA LEU A 82 15.08 -16.61 6.31
C LEU A 82 13.95 -15.61 6.01
N ILE A 83 13.71 -14.65 6.89
CA ILE A 83 12.71 -13.58 6.69
C ILE A 83 13.07 -12.74 5.47
N ILE A 84 14.34 -12.33 5.34
CA ILE A 84 14.81 -11.56 4.18
C ILE A 84 14.61 -12.34 2.88
N ILE A 85 14.99 -13.63 2.86
CA ILE A 85 14.84 -14.48 1.67
C ILE A 85 13.36 -14.71 1.33
N HIS A 86 12.51 -14.91 2.34
CA HIS A 86 11.06 -15.06 2.16
C HIS A 86 10.42 -13.80 1.59
N GLN A 87 10.82 -12.62 2.08
CA GLN A 87 10.36 -11.33 1.54
C GLN A 87 10.79 -11.15 0.08
N ASN A 88 12.01 -11.56 -0.28
CA ASN A 88 12.52 -11.46 -1.64
C ASN A 88 11.90 -12.47 -2.63
N ASN A 89 11.40 -13.61 -2.15
CA ASN A 89 10.75 -14.64 -2.96
C ASN A 89 9.22 -14.43 -3.10
N HIS A 90 8.71 -13.28 -2.67
CA HIS A 90 7.29 -12.98 -2.73
C HIS A 90 6.81 -12.83 -4.17
N ILE A 91 6.00 -13.78 -4.65
CA ILE A 91 5.36 -13.69 -5.96
C ILE A 91 4.26 -12.63 -5.89
N TYR A 92 4.24 -11.70 -6.83
CA TYR A 92 3.23 -10.64 -6.88
C TYR A 92 1.89 -11.16 -7.41
N LEU A 93 0.79 -10.61 -6.88
CA LEU A 93 -0.57 -10.94 -7.31
C LEU A 93 -0.74 -10.81 -8.84
N GLY A 94 -0.16 -9.78 -9.45
CA GLY A 94 -0.21 -9.59 -10.91
C GLY A 94 0.41 -10.75 -11.69
N GLN A 95 1.51 -11.32 -11.21
CA GLN A 95 2.14 -12.47 -11.85
C GLN A 95 1.25 -13.72 -11.73
N VAL A 96 0.64 -13.94 -10.57
CA VAL A 96 -0.30 -15.05 -10.36
C VAL A 96 -1.51 -14.93 -11.28
N LEU A 97 -2.06 -13.72 -11.46
CA LEU A 97 -3.18 -13.48 -12.36
C LEU A 97 -2.85 -13.83 -13.82
N ILE A 98 -1.60 -13.65 -14.24
CA ILE A 98 -1.12 -14.08 -15.56
C ILE A 98 -0.99 -15.60 -15.64
N GLU A 99 -0.35 -16.22 -14.65
CA GLU A 99 -0.15 -17.67 -14.61
C GLU A 99 -1.48 -18.45 -14.61
N LYS A 100 -2.50 -17.89 -13.95
CA LYS A 100 -3.87 -18.44 -13.93
C LYS A 100 -4.68 -18.14 -15.21
N GLY A 101 -4.15 -17.30 -16.11
CA GLY A 101 -4.82 -16.90 -17.35
C GLY A 101 -5.98 -15.93 -17.14
N TYR A 102 -6.05 -15.25 -16.00
CA TYR A 102 -7.09 -14.25 -15.70
C TYR A 102 -6.78 -12.89 -16.31
N LEU A 103 -5.49 -12.59 -16.48
CA LEU A 103 -5.00 -11.44 -17.22
C LEU A 103 -3.89 -11.89 -18.16
N ASP A 104 -3.71 -11.19 -19.27
CA ASP A 104 -2.46 -11.27 -20.02
C ASP A 104 -1.46 -10.21 -19.55
N LYS A 105 -0.22 -10.31 -20.05
CA LYS A 105 0.86 -9.39 -19.68
C LYS A 105 0.56 -7.94 -20.07
N LYS A 106 -0.11 -7.73 -21.20
CA LYS A 106 -0.45 -6.40 -21.71
C LYS A 106 -1.53 -5.76 -20.85
N GLN A 107 -2.60 -6.49 -20.55
CA GLN A 107 -3.67 -6.08 -19.65
C GLN A 107 -3.12 -5.74 -18.26
N LEU A 108 -2.23 -6.57 -17.71
CA LEU A 108 -1.61 -6.28 -16.42
C LEU A 108 -0.84 -4.95 -16.45
N THR A 109 -0.04 -4.70 -17.49
CA THR A 109 0.69 -3.43 -17.63
C THR A 109 -0.26 -2.24 -17.74
N GLU A 110 -1.31 -2.34 -18.57
CA GLU A 110 -2.32 -1.28 -18.72
C GLU A 110 -3.02 -0.95 -17.40
N PHE A 111 -3.42 -1.97 -16.64
CA PHE A 111 -4.06 -1.80 -15.34
C PHE A 111 -3.11 -1.29 -14.27
N LEU A 112 -1.83 -1.69 -14.27
CA LEU A 112 -0.83 -1.14 -13.36
C LEU A 112 -0.58 0.33 -13.63
N ASP A 113 -0.48 0.72 -14.90
CA ASP A 113 -0.31 2.13 -15.27
C ASP A 113 -1.55 2.95 -14.88
N GLU A 114 -2.76 2.41 -15.09
CA GLU A 114 -3.99 3.07 -14.67
C GLU A 114 -4.10 3.17 -13.15
N PHE A 115 -3.82 2.11 -12.43
CA PHE A 115 -3.78 2.08 -10.97
C PHE A 115 -2.78 3.10 -10.42
N HIS A 116 -1.58 3.18 -11.01
CA HIS A 116 -0.59 4.19 -10.64
C HIS A 116 -1.05 5.62 -11.00
N ARG A 117 -1.73 5.83 -12.13
CA ARG A 117 -2.35 7.14 -12.47
C ARG A 117 -3.43 7.55 -11.48
N GLU A 118 -4.27 6.61 -11.04
CA GLU A 118 -5.32 6.88 -10.05
C GLU A 118 -4.76 7.09 -8.64
N GLN A 119 -3.57 6.54 -8.34
CA GLN A 119 -2.88 6.72 -7.07
C GLN A 119 -1.84 7.84 -7.05
N LYS A 120 -1.48 8.37 -8.22
CA LYS A 120 -0.59 9.52 -8.31
C LYS A 120 -1.22 10.68 -7.55
N PRO A 121 -0.52 11.26 -6.54
CA PRO A 121 -0.88 12.58 -6.06
C PRO A 121 -0.92 13.49 -7.28
N ILE A 122 -1.92 14.38 -7.33
CA ILE A 122 -2.10 15.37 -8.40
C ILE A 122 -0.74 15.89 -8.87
N GLU A 123 -0.38 15.58 -10.11
CA GLU A 123 1.00 15.69 -10.59
C GLU A 123 1.50 17.14 -10.70
N ASN A 124 0.63 18.15 -10.61
CA ASN A 124 1.04 19.56 -10.52
C ASN A 124 -0.03 20.37 -9.79
N LEU A 125 0.23 20.68 -8.52
CA LEU A 125 -0.57 21.64 -7.75
C LEU A 125 -0.60 23.02 -8.42
N GLU A 126 0.45 23.35 -9.18
CA GLU A 126 0.54 24.57 -9.99
C GLU A 126 -0.62 24.73 -10.98
N ASN A 127 -1.12 23.62 -11.56
CA ASN A 127 -2.24 23.64 -12.49
C ASN A 127 -3.60 23.86 -11.83
N LEU A 128 -3.65 23.82 -10.49
CA LEU A 128 -4.87 24.11 -9.72
C LEU A 128 -5.02 25.61 -9.44
N ILE A 129 -3.93 26.37 -9.50
CA ILE A 129 -3.89 27.77 -9.10
C ILE A 129 -4.11 28.62 -10.35
N PRO A 130 -5.10 29.53 -10.36
CA PRO A 130 -5.25 30.48 -11.45
C PRO A 130 -3.95 31.28 -11.66
N PRO A 131 -3.43 31.36 -12.90
CA PRO A 131 -2.13 31.97 -13.18
C PRO A 131 -2.11 33.48 -12.89
N GLU A 132 -3.27 34.12 -12.74
CA GLU A 132 -3.37 35.54 -12.42
C GLU A 132 -3.05 35.88 -10.95
N TYR A 133 -2.79 34.88 -10.09
CA TYR A 133 -2.56 35.09 -8.67
C TYR A 133 -1.11 35.42 -8.32
N SER A 134 -0.89 36.52 -7.60
CA SER A 134 0.45 37.07 -7.32
C SER A 134 1.34 36.23 -6.39
N HIS A 135 0.79 35.23 -5.69
CA HIS A 135 1.50 34.42 -4.69
C HIS A 135 1.30 32.91 -4.94
N SER A 136 1.48 32.50 -6.20
CA SER A 136 1.24 31.13 -6.65
C SER A 136 2.18 30.10 -5.99
N GLU A 137 3.44 30.48 -5.69
CA GLU A 137 4.43 29.61 -5.04
C GLU A 137 4.05 29.29 -3.58
N GLU A 138 3.63 30.30 -2.82
CA GLU A 138 3.21 30.13 -1.42
C GLU A 138 1.96 29.27 -1.35
N LEU A 139 0.99 29.50 -2.24
CA LEU A 139 -0.26 28.75 -2.29
C LEU A 139 -0.04 27.29 -2.71
N THR A 140 0.91 27.05 -3.64
CA THR A 140 1.37 25.70 -4.01
C THR A 140 1.95 24.97 -2.81
N THR A 141 2.81 25.66 -2.05
CA THR A 141 3.47 25.10 -0.86
C THR A 141 2.45 24.74 0.22
N ILE A 142 1.47 25.61 0.47
CA ILE A 142 0.41 25.36 1.46
C ILE A 142 -0.47 24.17 1.02
N LEU A 143 -0.89 24.12 -0.24
CA LEU A 143 -1.68 23.00 -0.77
C LEU A 143 -0.92 21.67 -0.66
N ASP A 144 0.38 21.66 -0.95
CA ASP A 144 1.22 20.47 -0.84
C ASP A 144 1.31 19.96 0.60
N ILE A 145 1.55 20.85 1.56
CA ILE A 145 1.59 20.52 2.99
C ILE A 145 0.22 19.96 3.43
N THR A 146 -0.88 20.61 3.05
CA THR A 146 -2.23 20.17 3.39
C THR A 146 -2.51 18.77 2.85
N VAL A 147 -2.26 18.51 1.57
CA VAL A 147 -2.44 17.19 0.96
C VAL A 147 -1.61 16.12 1.67
N LYS A 148 -0.36 16.44 2.03
CA LYS A 148 0.52 15.53 2.77
C LYS A 148 0.02 15.27 4.19
N LEU A 149 -0.49 16.27 4.91
CA LEU A 149 -1.03 16.10 6.27
C LEU A 149 -2.30 15.23 6.27
N PHE A 150 -3.23 15.49 5.37
CA PHE A 150 -4.43 14.67 5.21
C PHE A 150 -4.11 13.23 4.80
N ARG A 151 -3.05 13.02 4.01
CA ARG A 151 -2.59 11.66 3.70
C ARG A 151 -1.93 10.97 4.90
N ARG A 152 -1.17 11.70 5.72
CA ARG A 152 -0.37 11.11 6.82
C ARG A 152 -1.15 10.89 8.11
N MET A 153 -2.05 11.79 8.48
CA MET A 153 -2.73 11.75 9.77
C MET A 153 -4.04 10.93 9.69
N PRO A 154 -5.04 11.31 8.88
CA PRO A 154 -6.28 10.54 8.74
C PRO A 154 -6.29 9.53 7.57
N ASN A 155 -5.17 9.35 6.84
CA ASN A 155 -5.10 8.48 5.65
C ASN A 155 -6.17 8.82 4.59
N LEU A 156 -6.39 10.12 4.38
CA LEU A 156 -7.35 10.64 3.40
C LEU A 156 -6.62 11.05 2.12
N ILE A 157 -7.02 10.44 1.01
CA ILE A 157 -6.68 10.89 -0.34
C ILE A 157 -7.64 12.02 -0.71
N LEU A 158 -7.12 13.24 -0.87
CA LEU A 158 -7.89 14.40 -1.30
C LEU A 158 -7.99 14.44 -2.83
N LYS A 159 -9.21 14.67 -3.34
CA LYS A 159 -9.44 15.02 -4.74
C LYS A 159 -9.59 16.53 -4.85
N LEU A 160 -8.66 17.19 -5.53
CA LEU A 160 -8.71 18.64 -5.77
C LEU A 160 -9.26 18.90 -7.17
N GLY A 161 -10.19 19.85 -7.27
CA GLY A 161 -10.68 20.39 -8.54
C GLY A 161 -9.89 21.64 -8.94
N LYS A 162 -10.14 22.14 -10.17
CA LYS A 162 -9.56 23.41 -10.62
C LYS A 162 -9.90 24.53 -9.64
N GLY A 163 -8.91 25.31 -9.23
CA GLY A 163 -9.11 26.49 -8.40
C GLY A 163 -9.83 27.58 -9.20
N THR A 164 -10.69 28.32 -8.50
CA THR A 164 -11.45 29.44 -9.06
C THR A 164 -11.46 30.58 -8.05
N TYR A 165 -11.45 31.82 -8.54
CA TYR A 165 -11.72 32.98 -7.69
C TYR A 165 -13.21 33.06 -7.35
N LYS A 166 -13.53 33.28 -6.07
CA LYS A 166 -14.88 33.59 -5.60
C LYS A 166 -14.83 34.68 -4.55
N GLU A 167 -15.75 35.64 -4.63
CA GLU A 167 -15.88 36.71 -3.63
C GLU A 167 -16.46 36.21 -2.29
N SER A 168 -17.18 35.09 -2.33
CA SER A 168 -17.74 34.42 -1.15
C SER A 168 -17.79 32.91 -1.33
N ILE A 169 -17.73 32.19 -0.21
CA ILE A 169 -17.83 30.74 -0.13
C ILE A 169 -18.97 30.43 0.84
N ASP A 170 -19.85 29.49 0.46
CA ASP A 170 -20.93 29.05 1.32
C ASP A 170 -20.38 28.43 2.61
N ASN A 171 -20.90 28.87 3.76
CA ASN A 171 -20.50 28.33 5.05
C ASN A 171 -21.13 26.95 5.23
N LEU A 172 -20.36 25.90 4.94
CA LEU A 172 -20.76 24.51 5.11
C LEU A 172 -20.55 23.98 6.55
N PHE A 173 -20.15 24.85 7.50
CA PHE A 173 -19.89 24.51 8.91
C PHE A 173 -18.86 23.41 9.15
N ILE A 174 -18.01 23.13 8.17
CA ILE A 174 -16.92 22.15 8.24
C ILE A 174 -15.65 22.88 7.80
N PHE A 175 -15.08 23.71 8.67
CA PHE A 175 -13.82 24.38 8.39
C PHE A 175 -12.87 24.33 9.58
N SER A 176 -11.63 23.94 9.32
CA SER A 176 -10.50 24.26 10.20
C SER A 176 -9.79 25.49 9.65
N ILE A 177 -9.50 26.45 10.53
CA ILE A 177 -8.84 27.71 10.14
C ILE A 177 -7.39 27.66 10.62
N VAL A 178 -6.48 27.95 9.71
CA VAL A 178 -5.08 28.26 10.04
C VAL A 178 -4.86 29.73 9.73
N ASP A 179 -4.66 30.51 10.79
CA ASP A 179 -4.28 31.91 10.67
C ASP A 179 -2.77 32.00 10.42
N PHE A 180 -2.39 32.57 9.27
CA PHE A 180 -0.99 32.90 8.99
C PHE A 180 -0.79 34.37 9.32
N SER A 181 -0.06 34.64 10.41
CA SER A 181 0.31 35.98 10.83
C SER A 181 1.80 36.20 10.53
N ASN A 182 2.13 37.04 9.54
CA ASN A 182 3.41 37.73 9.32
C ASN A 182 3.45 38.35 7.89
N SER A 183 4.29 37.84 6.98
CA SER A 183 4.57 38.45 5.66
C SER A 183 3.35 38.54 4.72
N MET A 184 2.33 37.71 4.97
CA MET A 184 1.04 37.80 4.31
C MET A 184 -0.06 37.64 5.35
N ASN A 185 -1.01 38.56 5.37
CA ASN A 185 -2.21 38.46 6.19
C ASN A 185 -3.28 37.69 5.42
N PHE A 186 -3.28 36.37 5.53
CA PHE A 186 -4.34 35.54 4.95
C PHE A 186 -4.81 34.45 5.94
N LYS A 187 -6.04 33.99 5.71
CA LYS A 187 -6.65 32.87 6.44
C LYS A 187 -6.81 31.71 5.51
N TYR A 188 -6.32 30.55 5.92
CA TYR A 188 -6.48 29.31 5.18
C TYR A 188 -7.60 28.48 5.81
N PHE A 189 -8.61 28.16 5.01
CA PHE A 189 -9.77 27.38 5.42
C PHE A 189 -9.66 25.97 4.81
N MET A 190 -9.70 24.94 5.64
CA MET A 190 -9.69 23.52 5.26
C MET A 190 -11.01 22.85 5.56
#